data_AF-A0A938AUQ1-F1
#
_entry.id   AF-A0A938AUQ1-F1
#
_cell.length_a   1.000
_cell.length_b   1.000
_cell.length_c   1.000
_cell.angle_alpha   90.00
_cell.angle_beta   90.00
_cell.angle_gamma   90.00
#
_symmetry.space_group_name_H-M   'P 1'
#
loop_
_entity.id
_entity.type
_entity.pdbx_description
1 polymer ?
#
loop_
_entity_poly.entity_id
_entity_poly.type
_entity_poly.pdbx_seq_one_letter_code
_entity_poly.pdbx_strand_id
1 'polypeptide(L)'
;MTAAGAETGTAGGNTGTARSGGPGRSTAAATGDVADGGLFRLFADHPARAVAIIGLVKNAGKTTVANAILAHVRSRFGLTSLGLDGERTDNLTGLAKPRIVPPEGTLVATTTGSLDRCRCRLEVVTELPFRTALGRVIVGRAAGGSAVEVSGPTTLAQVRATVDALIGLGAERVLVDGAINR
;
A
#
# COMPACT_ATOMS: atom_id res chain seq x y z
N MET A 1 -41.47 60.24 16.13
CA MET A 1 -42.60 59.57 15.47
C MET A 1 -42.40 58.07 15.70
N THR A 2 -42.71 57.59 16.91
CA THR A 2 -43.89 56.73 17.28
C THR A 2 -43.86 55.36 16.58
N ALA A 3 -44.04 54.19 17.19
CA ALA A 3 -44.27 53.66 18.55
C ALA A 3 -44.06 52.13 18.43
N ALA A 4 -43.41 51.42 19.37
CA ALA A 4 -44.01 50.58 20.43
C ALA A 4 -45.25 49.73 20.06
N GLY A 5 -45.17 48.42 20.32
CA GLY A 5 -46.30 47.48 20.33
C GLY A 5 -45.85 46.07 20.76
N ALA A 6 -46.18 45.70 22.00
CA ALA A 6 -45.98 44.40 22.63
C ALA A 6 -47.30 43.62 22.69
N GLU A 7 -47.25 42.29 22.90
CA GLU A 7 -48.27 41.42 23.55
C GLU A 7 -47.74 39.95 23.46
N THR A 8 -47.22 39.32 24.52
CA THR A 8 -47.83 38.58 25.65
C THR A 8 -48.59 37.28 25.33
N GLY A 9 -47.99 36.15 25.77
CA GLY A 9 -48.66 35.12 26.57
C GLY A 9 -49.36 33.96 25.85
N THR A 10 -48.98 32.71 26.16
CA THR A 10 -49.82 31.72 26.86
C THR A 10 -49.01 30.45 27.16
N ALA A 11 -49.09 30.00 28.43
CA ALA A 11 -48.58 28.73 28.93
C ALA A 11 -49.57 27.59 28.68
N GLY A 12 -49.09 26.36 28.53
CA GLY A 12 -49.95 25.17 28.51
C GLY A 12 -49.14 23.90 28.35
N GLY A 13 -48.78 23.28 29.48
CA GLY A 13 -48.20 21.95 29.47
C GLY A 13 -49.23 20.89 29.11
N ASN A 14 -48.76 19.76 28.57
CA ASN A 14 -49.45 18.51 28.79
C ASN A 14 -48.44 17.38 29.03
N THR A 15 -48.79 16.63 30.04
CA THR A 15 -48.15 15.50 30.68
C THR A 15 -48.27 14.22 29.86
N GLY A 16 -47.32 13.30 30.07
CA GLY A 16 -47.68 11.88 30.18
C GLY A 16 -46.88 10.92 29.30
N THR A 17 -46.01 10.14 29.98
CA THR A 17 -45.88 8.67 29.91
C THR A 17 -45.60 8.04 28.51
N ALA A 18 -44.60 7.19 28.30
CA ALA A 18 -44.24 6.01 29.08
C ALA A 18 -42.98 5.34 28.51
N ARG A 19 -42.21 4.70 29.40
CA ARG A 19 -41.62 3.33 29.27
C ARG A 19 -40.72 3.05 28.03
N SER A 20 -39.41 2.89 28.25
CA SER A 20 -38.73 1.63 28.62
C SER A 20 -38.03 1.00 27.41
N GLY A 21 -36.71 0.88 27.47
CA GLY A 21 -35.92 0.11 26.51
C GLY A 21 -34.44 0.35 26.75
N GLY A 22 -33.78 -0.59 27.41
CA GLY A 22 -32.38 -0.55 27.81
C GLY A 22 -31.38 -0.54 26.64
N PRO A 23 -30.07 -0.61 26.93
CA PRO A 23 -29.01 -0.37 25.96
C PRO A 23 -28.95 -1.53 24.95
N GLY A 24 -29.39 -1.26 23.73
CA GLY A 24 -29.13 -2.13 22.59
C GLY A 24 -27.64 -2.14 22.31
N ARG A 25 -26.93 -3.13 22.85
CA ARG A 25 -25.66 -3.59 22.29
C ARG A 25 -25.91 -3.88 20.81
N SER A 26 -25.42 -3.02 19.93
CA SER A 26 -25.28 -3.36 18.51
C SER A 26 -24.16 -4.39 18.41
N THR A 27 -24.54 -5.65 18.55
CA THR A 27 -23.77 -6.79 18.09
C THR A 27 -23.76 -6.80 16.57
N ALA A 28 -22.55 -6.81 16.01
CA ALA A 28 -22.15 -7.41 14.73
C ALA A 28 -23.19 -7.42 13.59
N ALA A 29 -22.90 -6.64 12.54
CA ALA A 29 -23.40 -6.92 11.21
C ALA A 29 -22.23 -6.97 10.22
N ALA A 30 -21.85 -8.22 9.93
CA ALA A 30 -21.29 -8.73 8.68
C ALA A 30 -20.12 -7.96 8.04
N THR A 31 -18.93 -8.54 8.26
CA THR A 31 -17.88 -8.75 7.26
C THR A 31 -18.41 -8.68 5.83
N GLY A 32 -18.07 -7.59 5.14
CA GLY A 32 -18.15 -7.52 3.69
C GLY A 32 -17.16 -8.53 3.11
N ASP A 33 -17.75 -9.59 2.58
CA ASP A 33 -17.18 -10.73 1.87
C ASP A 33 -15.85 -10.42 1.17
N VAL A 34 -14.75 -10.81 1.81
CA VAL A 34 -13.47 -11.03 1.13
C VAL A 34 -13.71 -12.31 0.34
N ALA A 35 -14.00 -12.16 -0.95
CA ALA A 35 -14.21 -13.26 -1.89
C ALA A 35 -13.38 -14.51 -1.51
N ASP A 36 -14.10 -15.57 -1.19
CA ASP A 36 -13.70 -16.78 -0.51
C ASP A 36 -12.32 -17.36 -0.90
N GLY A 37 -11.52 -17.66 0.14
CA GLY A 37 -10.57 -18.79 0.18
C GLY A 37 -9.30 -18.76 -0.68
N GLY A 38 -9.03 -17.70 -1.44
CA GLY A 38 -7.93 -17.66 -2.41
C GLY A 38 -6.58 -17.13 -1.91
N LEU A 39 -5.72 -16.76 -2.87
CA LEU A 39 -4.37 -16.21 -2.67
C LEU A 39 -4.30 -15.06 -1.65
N PHE A 40 -5.30 -14.15 -1.64
CA PHE A 40 -5.29 -12.98 -0.77
C PHE A 40 -5.45 -13.34 0.70
N ARG A 41 -6.29 -14.35 0.99
CA ARG A 41 -6.44 -14.87 2.35
C ARG A 41 -5.17 -15.58 2.79
N LEU A 42 -4.60 -16.43 1.92
CA LEU A 42 -3.31 -17.07 2.19
C LEU A 42 -2.24 -16.03 2.52
N PHE A 43 -2.14 -14.95 1.73
CA PHE A 43 -1.18 -13.88 1.98
C PHE A 43 -1.43 -13.13 3.30
N ALA A 44 -2.69 -12.78 3.57
CA ALA A 44 -3.08 -12.03 4.76
C ALA A 44 -2.85 -12.82 6.06
N ASP A 45 -3.24 -14.10 6.06
CA ASP A 45 -3.20 -14.98 7.23
C ASP A 45 -1.79 -15.57 7.47
N HIS A 46 -0.89 -15.52 6.48
CA HIS A 46 0.45 -16.07 6.62
C HIS A 46 1.32 -15.27 7.61
N PRO A 47 2.11 -15.92 8.48
CA PRO A 47 2.93 -15.23 9.49
C PRO A 47 4.17 -14.52 8.92
N ALA A 48 4.57 -14.84 7.68
CA ALA A 48 5.72 -14.20 7.06
C ALA A 48 5.50 -12.70 6.84
N ARG A 49 6.46 -11.90 7.30
CA ARG A 49 6.47 -10.46 7.10
C ARG A 49 7.04 -10.03 5.76
N ALA A 50 7.77 -10.91 5.08
CA ALA A 50 8.32 -10.64 3.75
C ALA A 50 7.97 -11.81 2.82
N VAL A 51 7.44 -11.47 1.65
CA VAL A 51 6.99 -12.43 0.64
C VAL A 51 7.59 -12.02 -0.71
N ALA A 52 8.28 -12.96 -1.33
CA ALA A 52 8.85 -12.78 -2.66
C ALA A 52 7.94 -13.42 -3.71
N ILE A 53 7.68 -12.70 -4.80
CA ILE A 53 6.92 -13.22 -5.94
C ILE A 53 7.94 -13.63 -7.01
N ILE A 54 8.07 -14.95 -7.19
CA ILE A 54 9.03 -15.58 -8.10
C ILE A 54 8.28 -16.15 -9.30
N GLY A 55 8.90 -16.12 -10.47
CA GLY A 55 8.33 -16.67 -11.70
C GLY A 55 9.42 -17.35 -12.51
N LEU A 56 9.20 -18.63 -12.85
CA LEU A 56 10.17 -19.50 -13.53
C LEU A 56 10.38 -19.16 -15.01
N VAL A 57 9.51 -18.29 -15.56
CA VAL A 57 9.58 -17.79 -16.93
C VAL A 57 9.52 -16.26 -16.97
N LYS A 58 10.08 -15.69 -18.04
CA LYS A 58 9.86 -14.27 -18.37
C LYS A 58 8.36 -14.03 -18.55
N ASN A 59 7.87 -12.88 -18.08
CA ASN A 59 6.46 -12.47 -18.19
C ASN A 59 5.43 -13.40 -17.50
N ALA A 60 5.84 -14.13 -16.45
CA ALA A 60 4.96 -14.99 -15.64
C ALA A 60 3.84 -14.27 -14.85
N GLY A 61 3.63 -12.97 -15.04
CA GLY A 61 2.61 -12.21 -14.30
C GLY A 61 2.99 -11.84 -12.86
N LYS A 62 4.28 -11.87 -12.50
CA LYS A 62 4.76 -11.51 -11.14
C LYS A 62 4.24 -10.14 -10.67
N THR A 63 4.47 -9.11 -11.48
CA THR A 63 4.02 -7.74 -11.18
C THR A 63 2.49 -7.62 -11.18
N THR A 64 1.78 -8.43 -11.97
CA THR A 64 0.31 -8.52 -11.94
C THR A 64 -0.17 -9.05 -10.59
N VAL A 65 0.44 -10.12 -10.08
CA VAL A 65 0.15 -10.67 -8.76
C VAL A 65 0.49 -9.67 -7.66
N ALA A 66 1.63 -8.97 -7.77
CA ALA A 66 2.02 -7.93 -6.82
C ALA A 66 0.96 -6.82 -6.73
N ASN A 67 0.52 -6.28 -7.88
CA ASN A 67 -0.55 -5.29 -7.93
C ASN A 67 -1.87 -5.82 -7.36
N ALA A 68 -2.22 -7.07 -7.67
CA ALA A 68 -3.44 -7.68 -7.16
C ALA A 68 -3.42 -7.79 -5.62
N ILE A 69 -2.29 -8.21 -5.03
CA ILE A 69 -2.12 -8.28 -3.57
C ILE A 69 -2.20 -6.87 -2.96
N LEU A 70 -1.48 -5.89 -3.52
CA LEU A 70 -1.48 -4.50 -3.03
C LEU A 70 -2.88 -3.87 -3.07
N ALA A 71 -3.72 -4.24 -4.04
CA ALA A 71 -5.07 -3.72 -4.18
C ALA A 71 -6.10 -4.39 -3.25
N HIS A 72 -5.93 -5.68 -2.93
CA HIS A 72 -6.96 -6.47 -2.23
C HIS A 72 -6.63 -6.82 -0.78
N VAL A 73 -5.36 -6.76 -0.37
CA VAL A 73 -4.95 -7.03 1.01
C VAL A 73 -4.75 -5.70 1.74
N ARG A 74 -5.45 -5.50 2.86
CA ARG A 74 -5.25 -4.31 3.71
C ARG A 74 -4.07 -4.53 4.65
N SER A 75 -2.95 -3.86 4.36
CA SER A 75 -1.77 -3.84 5.24
C SER A 75 -0.91 -2.62 4.95
N ARG A 76 -0.08 -2.21 5.91
CA ARG A 76 1.00 -1.24 5.65
C ARG A 76 2.13 -1.92 4.89
N PHE A 77 2.16 -1.75 3.57
CA PHE A 77 3.13 -2.44 2.74
C PHE A 77 4.52 -1.79 2.76
N GLY A 78 5.52 -2.65 2.68
CA GLY A 78 6.82 -2.38 2.10
C GLY A 78 6.88 -3.00 0.70
N LEU A 79 7.57 -2.35 -0.23
CA LEU A 79 7.72 -2.82 -1.59
C LEU A 79 9.15 -2.62 -2.05
N THR A 80 9.76 -3.67 -2.63
CA THR A 80 11.06 -3.58 -3.29
C THR A 80 11.13 -4.58 -4.44
N SER A 81 12.20 -4.53 -5.22
CA SER A 81 12.49 -5.53 -6.25
C SER A 81 13.94 -6.00 -6.17
N LEU A 82 14.22 -7.20 -6.69
CA LEU A 82 15.61 -7.61 -6.92
C LEU A 82 16.06 -7.04 -8.27
N GLY A 83 16.93 -6.03 -8.23
CA GLY A 83 17.30 -5.20 -9.38
C GLY A 83 18.40 -5.81 -10.24
N LEU A 84 18.11 -6.85 -11.01
CA LEU A 84 19.02 -7.27 -12.10
C LEU A 84 18.86 -6.42 -13.37
N ASP A 85 17.63 -6.00 -13.68
CA ASP A 85 17.32 -5.35 -14.97
C ASP A 85 17.28 -3.83 -14.82
N GLY A 86 18.45 -3.19 -14.82
CA GLY A 86 18.63 -1.73 -14.89
C GLY A 86 18.13 -1.06 -16.19
N GLU A 87 17.26 -1.71 -16.96
CA GLU A 87 16.86 -1.30 -18.30
C GLU A 87 15.57 -0.46 -18.28
N ARG A 88 15.58 0.63 -19.05
CA ARG A 88 14.49 1.61 -19.26
C ARG A 88 13.25 1.01 -19.94
N THR A 89 13.45 -0.08 -20.66
CA THR A 89 12.47 -0.76 -21.50
C THR A 89 12.65 -2.25 -21.22
N ASP A 90 11.58 -3.04 -21.21
CA ASP A 90 11.77 -4.49 -21.36
C ASP A 90 12.33 -4.73 -22.76
N ASN A 91 13.66 -4.90 -22.86
CA ASN A 91 14.36 -5.12 -24.13
C ASN A 91 13.86 -6.37 -24.87
N LEU A 92 13.01 -7.19 -24.24
CA LEU A 92 12.39 -8.36 -24.86
C LEU A 92 11.08 -8.05 -25.57
N THR A 93 10.30 -7.06 -25.13
CA THR A 93 8.94 -6.82 -25.65
C THR A 93 8.75 -5.45 -26.29
N GLY A 94 9.64 -4.48 -26.03
CA GLY A 94 9.48 -3.10 -26.47
C GLY A 94 8.32 -2.36 -25.79
N LEU A 95 7.67 -2.99 -24.80
CA LEU A 95 6.58 -2.41 -24.02
C LEU A 95 7.13 -1.74 -22.76
N ALA A 96 6.41 -0.73 -22.27
CA ALA A 96 6.71 -0.09 -20.99
C ALA A 96 6.69 -1.15 -19.88
N LYS A 97 7.73 -1.18 -19.03
CA LYS A 97 7.77 -2.06 -17.85
C LYS A 97 6.45 -1.92 -17.06
N PRO A 98 5.83 -3.03 -16.63
CA PRO A 98 4.60 -2.96 -15.86
C PRO A 98 4.87 -2.18 -14.58
N ARG A 99 4.09 -1.11 -14.37
CA ARG A 99 4.23 -0.23 -13.20
C ARG A 99 3.42 -0.80 -12.04
N ILE A 100 3.93 -0.60 -10.83
CA ILE A 100 3.21 -1.00 -9.61
C ILE A 100 2.42 0.22 -9.13
N VAL A 101 1.16 0.03 -8.76
CA VAL A 101 0.32 1.11 -8.20
C VAL A 101 0.11 0.82 -6.72
N PRO A 102 1.06 1.21 -5.85
CA PRO A 102 0.94 0.94 -4.43
C PRO A 102 -0.17 1.81 -3.81
N PRO A 103 -0.90 1.29 -2.80
CA PRO A 103 -1.80 2.10 -2.00
C PRO A 103 -1.01 3.20 -1.28
N GLU A 104 -1.71 4.28 -0.91
CA GLU A 104 -1.16 5.36 -0.13
C GLU A 104 -0.50 4.84 1.17
N GLY A 105 0.62 5.44 1.55
CA GLY A 105 1.36 5.08 2.76
C GLY A 105 2.31 3.90 2.59
N THR A 106 2.28 3.18 1.46
CA THR A 106 3.24 2.11 1.14
C THR A 106 4.67 2.65 1.15
N LEU A 107 5.58 1.95 1.82
CA LEU A 107 7.01 2.23 1.82
C LEU A 107 7.66 1.52 0.62
N VAL A 108 8.16 2.28 -0.34
CA VAL A 108 8.78 1.75 -1.56
C VAL A 108 10.28 1.95 -1.47
N ALA A 109 11.04 0.86 -1.45
CA ALA A 109 12.47 0.88 -1.66
C ALA A 109 12.76 0.79 -3.16
N THR A 110 13.37 1.84 -3.72
CA THR A 110 13.70 1.93 -5.15
C THR A 110 14.97 2.73 -5.35
N THR A 111 15.48 2.80 -6.57
CA THR A 111 16.67 3.60 -6.89
C THR A 111 16.30 5.03 -7.27
N THR A 112 17.22 5.97 -7.02
CA THR A 112 17.07 7.36 -7.49
C THR A 112 16.83 7.44 -9.00
N GLY A 113 17.52 6.61 -9.79
CA GLY A 113 17.31 6.58 -11.24
C GLY A 113 15.92 6.09 -11.64
N SER A 114 15.29 5.19 -10.88
CA SER A 114 13.91 4.76 -11.12
C SER A 114 12.90 5.82 -10.70
N LEU A 115 13.18 6.54 -9.61
CA LEU A 115 12.37 7.69 -9.18
C LEU A 115 12.35 8.79 -10.24
N ASP A 116 13.51 9.13 -10.82
CA ASP A 116 13.62 10.14 -11.87
C ASP A 116 12.86 9.74 -13.15
N ARG A 117 12.82 8.43 -13.46
CA ARG A 117 12.11 7.89 -14.63
C ARG A 117 10.60 7.79 -14.45
N CYS A 118 10.13 7.37 -13.28
CA CYS A 118 8.70 7.15 -13.05
C CYS A 118 7.89 8.45 -13.02
N ARG A 119 8.53 9.59 -12.66
CA ARG A 119 7.85 10.85 -12.29
C ARG A 119 6.72 10.65 -11.27
N CYS A 120 6.91 9.70 -10.38
CA CYS A 120 5.93 9.29 -9.38
C CYS A 120 6.04 10.11 -8.10
N ARG A 121 4.96 10.17 -7.31
CA ARG A 121 4.94 10.92 -6.04
C ARG A 121 5.37 10.00 -4.90
N LEU A 122 6.66 10.03 -4.58
CA LEU A 122 7.23 9.43 -3.39
C LEU A 122 7.81 10.52 -2.48
N GLU A 123 7.39 10.55 -1.23
CA GLU A 123 8.07 11.34 -0.19
C GLU A 123 9.29 10.55 0.28
N VAL A 124 10.49 11.04 0.03
CA VAL A 124 11.72 10.33 0.43
C VAL A 124 11.85 10.34 1.95
N VAL A 125 11.96 9.14 2.54
CA VAL A 125 12.06 8.92 3.99
C VAL A 125 13.52 8.73 4.40
N THR A 126 14.27 7.91 3.67
CA THR A 126 15.69 7.64 3.98
C THR A 126 16.45 7.07 2.77
N GLU A 127 17.77 7.08 2.85
CA GLU A 127 18.69 6.41 1.93
C GLU A 127 19.26 5.15 2.61
N LEU A 128 19.37 4.05 1.87
CA LEU A 128 20.00 2.82 2.32
C LEU A 128 21.52 2.86 2.05
N PRO A 129 22.37 2.15 2.82
CA PRO A 129 23.83 2.30 2.78
C PRO A 129 24.50 1.65 1.56
N PHE A 130 23.77 1.42 0.47
CA PHE A 130 24.26 0.78 -0.74
C PHE A 130 23.65 1.39 -2.00
N ARG A 131 24.32 1.13 -3.11
CA ARG A 131 24.00 1.68 -4.43
C ARG A 131 23.95 0.58 -5.48
N THR A 132 23.25 0.87 -6.56
CA THR A 132 23.19 0.05 -7.77
C THR A 132 23.68 0.87 -8.97
N ALA A 133 23.74 0.27 -10.15
CA ALA A 133 24.03 1.00 -11.39
C ALA A 133 23.00 2.10 -11.69
N LEU A 134 21.78 2.01 -11.13
CA LEU A 134 20.73 3.02 -11.25
C LEU A 134 20.78 4.09 -10.16
N GLY A 135 21.80 4.08 -9.31
CA GLY A 135 22.05 5.09 -8.28
C GLY A 135 21.80 4.58 -6.87
N ARG A 136 21.47 5.51 -5.97
CA ARG A 136 21.24 5.20 -4.55
C ARG A 136 19.95 4.43 -4.38
N VAL A 137 19.93 3.48 -3.45
CA VAL A 137 18.66 2.88 -3.01
C VAL A 137 18.08 3.75 -1.91
N ILE A 138 16.87 4.25 -2.13
CA ILE A 138 16.12 5.08 -1.20
C ILE A 138 14.85 4.37 -0.79
N VAL A 139 14.31 4.73 0.37
CA VAL A 139 12.94 4.38 0.78
C VAL A 139 12.10 5.65 0.69
N GLY A 140 11.02 5.59 -0.06
CA GLY A 140 10.03 6.66 -0.14
C GLY A 140 8.63 6.17 0.23
N ARG A 141 7.78 7.06 0.75
CA ARG A 141 6.38 6.78 1.03
C ARG A 141 5.52 7.18 -0.16
N ALA A 142 4.69 6.25 -0.62
CA ALA A 142 3.78 6.49 -1.74
C ALA A 142 2.60 7.38 -1.33
N ALA A 143 2.31 8.39 -2.14
CA ALA A 143 1.14 9.25 -1.97
C ALA A 143 -0.18 8.60 -2.46
N GLY A 144 -0.13 7.38 -3.02
CA GLY A 144 -1.26 6.73 -3.67
C GLY A 144 -1.55 7.27 -5.08
N GLY A 145 -2.29 6.51 -5.88
CA GLY A 145 -2.78 6.93 -7.20
C GLY A 145 -1.73 7.13 -8.31
N SER A 146 -0.42 7.09 -7.99
CA SER A 146 0.67 7.19 -8.96
C SER A 146 1.43 5.88 -9.07
N ALA A 147 1.64 5.43 -10.31
CA ALA A 147 2.38 4.21 -10.58
C ALA A 147 3.89 4.43 -10.36
N VAL A 148 4.52 3.54 -9.60
CA VAL A 148 5.94 3.61 -9.27
C VAL A 148 6.75 2.63 -10.11
N GLU A 149 8.01 3.00 -10.39
CA GLU A 149 9.01 2.09 -10.93
C GLU A 149 9.90 1.60 -9.78
N VAL A 150 9.93 0.30 -9.58
CA VAL A 150 10.69 -0.33 -8.50
C VAL A 150 11.94 -0.99 -9.07
N SER A 151 13.10 -0.44 -8.73
CA SER A 151 14.39 -1.10 -8.94
C SER A 151 15.10 -1.11 -7.61
N GLY A 152 15.16 -2.26 -6.95
CA GLY A 152 15.78 -2.38 -5.65
C GLY A 152 17.24 -2.85 -5.73
N PRO A 153 17.77 -3.40 -4.64
CA PRO A 153 19.16 -3.85 -4.54
C PRO A 153 19.49 -5.01 -5.48
N THR A 154 20.79 -5.26 -5.69
CA THR A 154 21.27 -6.27 -6.65
C THR A 154 21.72 -7.59 -6.00
N THR A 155 21.90 -7.62 -4.68
CA THR A 155 22.33 -8.84 -3.96
C THR A 155 21.30 -9.27 -2.91
N LEU A 156 21.26 -10.55 -2.59
CA LEU A 156 20.37 -11.08 -1.55
C LEU A 156 20.65 -10.46 -0.17
N ALA A 157 21.92 -10.17 0.15
CA ALA A 157 22.27 -9.50 1.40
C ALA A 157 21.65 -8.09 1.48
N GLN A 158 21.71 -7.34 0.38
CA GLN A 158 21.09 -6.01 0.31
C GLN A 158 19.56 -6.09 0.27
N VAL A 159 18.96 -7.12 -0.36
CA VAL A 159 17.50 -7.36 -0.26
C VAL A 159 17.09 -7.57 1.19
N ARG A 160 17.82 -8.40 1.95
CA ARG A 160 17.55 -8.62 3.38
C ARG A 160 17.62 -7.30 4.17
N ALA A 161 18.72 -6.54 3.99
CA ALA A 161 18.85 -5.22 4.62
C ALA A 161 17.73 -4.25 4.23
N THR A 162 17.26 -4.30 2.99
CA THR A 162 16.12 -3.49 2.52
C THR A 162 14.81 -3.90 3.19
N VAL A 163 14.55 -5.21 3.29
CA VAL A 163 13.38 -5.76 3.98
C VAL A 163 13.38 -5.33 5.45
N ASP A 164 14.52 -5.46 6.13
CA ASP A 164 14.68 -5.06 7.54
C ASP A 164 14.44 -3.56 7.72
N ALA A 165 14.97 -2.73 6.81
CA ALA A 165 14.73 -1.29 6.84
C ALA A 165 13.25 -0.93 6.64
N LEU A 166 12.57 -1.54 5.65
CA LEU A 166 11.14 -1.32 5.41
C LEU A 166 10.30 -1.72 6.63
N ILE A 167 10.63 -2.86 7.24
CA ILE A 167 10.01 -3.34 8.47
C ILE A 167 10.26 -2.37 9.64
N GLY A 168 11.49 -1.89 9.81
CA GLY A 168 11.86 -0.93 10.86
C GLY A 168 11.18 0.43 10.70
N LEU A 169 10.86 0.83 9.47
CA LEU A 169 10.07 2.02 9.14
C LEU A 169 8.54 1.80 9.28
N GLY A 170 8.13 0.59 9.68
CA GLY A 170 6.74 0.25 10.00
C GLY A 170 5.95 -0.38 8.86
N ALA A 171 6.61 -1.05 7.92
CA ALA A 171 5.91 -2.00 7.05
C ALA A 171 5.50 -3.26 7.84
N GLU A 172 4.23 -3.64 7.74
CA GLU A 172 3.69 -4.87 8.33
C GLU A 172 3.97 -6.08 7.44
N ARG A 173 3.96 -5.86 6.12
CA ARG A 173 4.21 -6.85 5.07
C ARG A 173 5.07 -6.25 3.99
N VAL A 174 6.14 -6.95 3.59
CA VAL A 174 7.05 -6.53 2.51
C VAL A 174 6.85 -7.45 1.32
N LEU A 175 6.58 -6.86 0.16
CA LEU A 175 6.56 -7.54 -1.13
C LEU A 175 7.88 -7.32 -1.85
N VAL A 176 8.49 -8.42 -2.30
CA VAL A 176 9.65 -8.40 -3.18
C VAL A 176 9.19 -8.85 -4.57
N ASP A 177 8.98 -7.90 -5.48
CA ASP A 177 8.64 -8.19 -6.88
C ASP A 177 9.89 -8.54 -7.69
N GLY A 178 9.77 -9.47 -8.63
CA GLY A 178 10.86 -9.82 -9.54
C GLY A 178 11.98 -10.63 -8.89
N ALA A 179 11.72 -11.36 -7.80
CA ALA A 179 12.70 -12.30 -7.26
C ALA A 179 12.93 -13.44 -8.28
N ILE A 180 14.15 -13.49 -8.82
CA ILE A 180 14.77 -14.57 -9.60
C ILE A 180 14.04 -14.96 -10.89
N ASN A 181 14.74 -14.71 -12.00
CA ASN A 181 14.52 -15.34 -13.28
C ASN A 181 15.82 -16.02 -13.67
N ARG A 182 15.95 -17.29 -13.25
CA ARG A 182 17.08 -18.20 -13.42
C ARG A 182 18.27 -17.94 -12.50
#